data_AF-A0A141RDT2-F1
#
_entry.id   AF-A0A141RDT2-F1
#
_cell.length_a   1.000
_cell.length_b   1.000
_cell.length_c   1.000
_cell.angle_alpha   90.00
_cell.angle_beta   90.00
_cell.angle_gamma   90.00
#
_symmetry.space_group_name_H-M   'P 1'
#
loop_
_entity.id
_entity.type
_entity.pdbx_description
1 polymer ?
#
loop_
_entity_poly.entity_id
_entity_poly.type
_entity_poly.pdbx_seq_one_letter_code
_entity_poly.pdbx_strand_id
1 'polypeptide(L)'
;GRNWTYAHNGQLEGYESLDTGNLQPIGETDSEKAFCWLLHCLTERYSGTPDDMVEVFSFIATLAGSLREKGVFNMLLSDGRYVMAFCSTNLHWITRRAPVCVATLLDQDVEIDFQRETTPNDVVTVIATQPLTGNETWHKIMPGEWALFCLGDRVV
;
A
#
# COMPACT_ATOMS: atom_id res chain seq x y z
N GLY A 1 -14.37 -13.44 6.77
CA GLY A 1 -12.98 -12.94 6.65
C GLY A 1 -12.79 -12.31 5.29
N ARG A 2 -11.81 -11.41 5.15
CA ARG A 2 -11.36 -10.84 3.87
C ARG A 2 -9.93 -11.31 3.59
N ASN A 3 -9.57 -11.40 2.32
CA ASN A 3 -8.18 -11.67 1.93
C ASN A 3 -7.41 -10.36 2.00
N TRP A 4 -6.27 -10.40 2.69
CA TRP A 4 -5.35 -9.27 2.74
C TRP A 4 -4.18 -9.52 1.80
N THR A 5 -3.81 -8.50 1.03
CA THR A 5 -2.68 -8.53 0.10
C THR A 5 -1.69 -7.46 0.52
N TYR A 6 -0.41 -7.80 0.50
CA TYR A 6 0.67 -6.98 1.02
C TYR A 6 1.85 -6.99 0.06
N ALA A 7 2.46 -5.82 -0.14
CA ALA A 7 3.74 -5.68 -0.82
C ALA A 7 4.61 -4.69 -0.04
N HIS A 8 5.88 -5.01 0.09
CA HIS A 8 6.86 -4.19 0.78
C HIS A 8 8.09 -3.98 -0.09
N ASN A 9 8.59 -2.74 -0.10
CA ASN A 9 9.84 -2.37 -0.72
C ASN A 9 10.72 -1.70 0.35
N GLY A 10 11.80 -2.38 0.70
CA GLY A 10 12.72 -1.94 1.73
C GLY A 10 13.43 -3.11 2.39
N GLN A 11 14.10 -2.81 3.50
CA GLN A 11 14.79 -3.79 4.32
C GLN A 11 14.70 -3.37 5.78
N LEU A 12 14.34 -4.32 6.64
CA LEU A 12 14.20 -4.11 8.08
C LEU A 12 15.33 -4.82 8.85
N GLU A 13 15.86 -4.16 9.87
CA GLU A 13 16.82 -4.73 10.81
C GLU A 13 16.15 -5.15 12.13
N GLY A 14 16.56 -6.29 12.68
CA GLY A 14 16.00 -6.80 13.94
C GLY A 14 14.51 -7.15 13.85
N TYR A 15 14.04 -7.51 12.66
CA TYR A 15 12.65 -7.91 12.39
C TYR A 15 12.32 -9.28 13.00
N GLU A 16 13.33 -10.08 13.34
CA GLU A 16 13.22 -11.38 13.99
C GLU A 16 12.60 -11.28 15.39
N SER A 17 12.74 -10.11 16.02
CA SER A 17 12.15 -9.80 17.33
C SER A 17 10.65 -9.49 17.28
N LEU A 18 10.05 -9.37 16.09
CA LEU A 18 8.63 -9.09 15.92
C LEU A 18 7.79 -10.30 16.34
N ASP A 19 6.91 -10.08 17.33
CA ASP A 19 5.98 -11.09 17.80
C ASP A 19 4.83 -11.30 16.81
N THR A 20 4.79 -12.47 16.17
CA THR A 20 3.74 -12.80 15.20
C THR A 20 2.61 -13.63 15.82
N GLY A 21 2.65 -13.87 17.14
CA GLY A 21 1.69 -14.71 17.83
C GLY A 21 1.52 -16.07 17.15
N ASN A 22 0.27 -16.41 16.79
CA ASN A 22 -0.05 -17.67 16.11
C ASN A 22 0.18 -17.63 14.59
N LEU A 23 0.47 -16.47 14.00
CA LEU A 23 0.75 -16.34 12.58
C LEU A 23 2.22 -16.65 12.33
N GLN A 24 2.47 -17.50 11.34
CA GLN A 24 3.83 -17.92 10.97
C GLN A 24 4.08 -17.55 9.52
N PRO A 25 5.19 -16.86 9.20
CA PRO A 25 5.60 -16.67 7.82
C PRO A 25 5.95 -18.05 7.23
N ILE A 26 5.65 -18.24 5.95
CA ILE A 26 6.00 -19.45 5.21
C ILE A 26 7.45 -19.36 4.74
N GLY A 27 7.89 -18.18 4.31
CA GLY A 27 9.26 -17.89 3.95
C GLY A 27 10.06 -17.24 5.09
N GLU A 28 11.26 -16.78 4.73
CA GLU A 28 12.25 -16.23 5.67
C GLU A 28 12.48 -14.73 5.48
N THR A 29 11.62 -14.07 4.69
CA THR A 29 11.80 -12.64 4.39
C THR A 29 11.33 -11.75 5.54
N ASP A 30 12.04 -10.65 5.74
CA ASP A 30 11.65 -9.57 6.66
C ASP A 30 10.24 -9.03 6.36
N SER A 31 9.93 -8.95 5.07
CA SER A 31 8.67 -8.48 4.52
C SER A 31 7.50 -9.35 4.97
N GLU A 32 7.64 -10.67 4.91
CA GLU A 32 6.60 -11.60 5.34
C GLU A 32 6.46 -11.63 6.87
N LYS A 33 7.58 -11.58 7.60
CA LYS A 33 7.56 -11.48 9.07
C LYS A 33 6.84 -10.21 9.54
N ALA A 34 7.11 -9.07 8.89
CA ALA A 34 6.44 -7.80 9.16
C ALA A 34 4.93 -7.88 8.84
N PHE A 35 4.55 -8.56 7.76
CA PHE A 35 3.13 -8.76 7.44
C PHE A 35 2.41 -9.62 8.48
N CYS A 36 2.99 -10.75 8.89
CA CYS A 36 2.44 -11.57 9.98
C CYS A 36 2.32 -10.78 11.29
N TRP A 37 3.30 -9.93 11.59
CA TRP A 37 3.29 -9.07 12.79
C TRP A 37 2.15 -8.04 12.73
N LEU A 38 1.98 -7.35 11.59
CA LEU A 38 0.87 -6.40 11.38
C LEU A 38 -0.50 -7.09 11.58
N LEU A 39 -0.68 -8.26 10.98
CA LEU A 39 -1.91 -9.04 11.13
C LEU A 39 -2.12 -9.51 12.58
N HIS A 40 -1.07 -9.91 13.28
CA HIS A 40 -1.16 -10.29 14.69
C HIS A 40 -1.61 -9.10 15.55
N CYS A 41 -1.00 -7.93 15.40
CA CYS A 41 -1.42 -6.72 16.10
C CYS A 41 -2.88 -6.34 15.80
N LEU A 42 -3.36 -6.57 14.57
CA LEU A 42 -4.77 -6.38 14.23
C LEU A 42 -5.68 -7.36 14.97
N THR A 43 -5.29 -8.64 15.07
CA THR A 43 -6.08 -9.64 15.81
C THR A 43 -6.14 -9.38 17.32
N GLU A 44 -5.07 -8.82 17.90
CA GLU A 44 -5.04 -8.44 19.31
C GLU A 44 -5.93 -7.21 19.59
N ARG A 45 -5.97 -6.25 18.66
CA ARG A 45 -6.75 -5.02 18.84
C ARG A 45 -8.24 -5.20 18.51
N TYR A 46 -8.57 -5.99 17.51
CA TYR A 46 -9.94 -6.12 16.99
C TYR A 46 -10.44 -7.57 17.13
N SER A 47 -11.38 -7.79 18.06
CA SER A 47 -12.02 -9.08 18.29
C SER A 47 -13.04 -9.48 17.21
N GLY A 48 -13.31 -8.60 16.25
CA GLY A 48 -14.26 -8.78 15.16
C GLY A 48 -13.93 -7.83 14.01
N THR A 49 -14.72 -7.86 12.92
CA THR A 49 -14.55 -6.92 11.81
C THR A 49 -15.03 -5.53 12.25
N PRO A 50 -14.17 -4.50 12.28
CA PRO A 50 -14.57 -3.16 12.66
C PRO A 50 -15.46 -2.52 11.59
N ASP A 51 -16.40 -1.67 12.02
CA ASP A 51 -17.27 -0.94 11.10
C ASP A 51 -16.51 0.18 10.37
N ASP A 52 -15.58 0.85 11.07
CA ASP A 52 -14.73 1.90 10.51
C ASP A 52 -13.38 1.32 10.05
N MET A 53 -13.30 1.00 8.77
CA MET A 53 -12.06 0.54 8.16
C MET A 53 -10.98 1.63 8.10
N VAL A 54 -11.34 2.92 8.09
CA VAL A 54 -10.35 4.01 8.09
C VAL A 54 -9.58 4.03 9.41
N GLU A 55 -10.26 3.78 10.53
CA GLU A 55 -9.61 3.62 11.84
C GLU A 55 -8.64 2.42 11.84
N VAL A 56 -9.03 1.31 11.21
CA VAL A 56 -8.16 0.13 11.06
C VAL A 56 -6.88 0.49 10.31
N PHE A 57 -6.97 1.16 9.16
CA PHE A 57 -5.80 1.58 8.39
C PHE A 57 -4.97 2.66 9.10
N SER A 58 -5.60 3.55 9.87
CA SER A 58 -4.88 4.51 10.72
C SER A 58 -4.07 3.82 11.82
N PHE A 59 -4.60 2.74 12.39
CA PHE A 59 -3.84 1.92 13.35
C PHE A 59 -2.66 1.22 12.65
N ILE A 60 -2.89 0.64 11.47
CA ILE A 60 -1.81 0.05 10.67
C ILE A 60 -0.72 1.07 10.33
N ALA A 61 -1.10 2.32 10.02
CA ALA A 61 -0.13 3.40 9.79
C ALA A 61 0.75 3.68 11.01
N THR A 62 0.19 3.58 12.21
CA THR A 62 0.95 3.71 13.46
C THR A 62 1.97 2.59 13.59
N LEU A 63 1.56 1.34 13.32
CA LEU A 63 2.44 0.17 13.34
C LEU A 63 3.54 0.25 12.26
N ALA A 64 3.20 0.71 11.05
CA ALA A 64 4.15 0.96 9.98
C ALA A 64 5.18 2.04 10.35
N GLY A 65 4.78 3.03 11.16
CA GLY A 65 5.68 3.98 11.79
C GLY A 65 6.76 3.31 12.65
N SER A 66 6.40 2.31 13.46
CA SER A 66 7.36 1.54 14.25
C SER A 66 8.26 0.65 13.38
N LEU A 67 7.74 0.08 12.28
CA LEU A 67 8.56 -0.69 11.35
C LEU A 67 9.56 0.21 10.60
N ARG A 68 9.19 1.45 10.27
CA ARG A 68 10.09 2.43 9.67
C ARG A 68 11.27 2.79 10.58
N GLU A 69 11.15 2.67 11.90
CA GLU A 69 12.29 2.87 12.82
C GLU A 69 13.35 1.77 12.68
N LYS A 70 12.97 0.62 12.11
CA LYS A 70 13.86 -0.53 11.86
C LYS A 70 14.49 -0.52 10.46
N GLY A 71 14.12 0.42 9.58
CA GLY A 71 14.68 0.49 8.24
C GLY A 71 13.76 1.14 7.21
N VAL A 72 14.04 0.90 5.92
CA VAL A 72 13.16 1.39 4.84
C VAL A 72 11.92 0.51 4.81
N PHE A 73 10.74 1.13 4.90
CA PHE A 73 9.46 0.43 4.88
C PHE A 73 8.44 1.14 3.98
N ASN A 74 8.53 0.96 2.66
CA ASN A 74 7.44 1.36 1.76
C ASN A 74 6.47 0.18 1.64
N MET A 75 5.18 0.42 1.90
CA MET A 75 4.19 -0.66 1.96
C MET A 75 2.96 -0.34 1.13
N LEU A 76 2.48 -1.34 0.40
CA LEU A 76 1.12 -1.40 -0.12
C LEU A 76 0.36 -2.49 0.62
N LEU A 77 -0.83 -2.17 1.12
CA LEU A 77 -1.69 -3.11 1.83
C LEU A 77 -3.13 -2.97 1.38
N SER A 78 -3.80 -4.08 1.12
CA SER A 78 -5.20 -4.10 0.69
C SER A 78 -5.99 -5.20 1.37
N ASP A 79 -7.27 -4.93 1.65
CA ASP A 79 -8.26 -5.90 2.09
C ASP A 79 -9.21 -6.34 0.95
N GLY A 80 -8.85 -5.98 -0.29
CA GLY A 80 -9.65 -6.17 -1.51
C GLY A 80 -10.62 -5.03 -1.83
N ARG A 81 -10.85 -4.08 -0.91
CA ARG A 81 -11.70 -2.89 -1.15
C ARG A 81 -10.91 -1.59 -1.03
N TYR A 82 -10.05 -1.52 -0.03
CA TYR A 82 -9.17 -0.39 0.21
C TYR A 82 -7.75 -0.74 -0.21
N VAL A 83 -6.99 0.26 -0.64
CA VAL A 83 -5.55 0.15 -0.87
C VAL A 83 -4.87 1.24 -0.07
N MET A 84 -4.06 0.85 0.90
CA MET A 84 -3.21 1.74 1.68
C MET A 84 -1.82 1.78 1.06
N ALA A 85 -1.24 2.97 1.00
CA ALA A 85 0.13 3.22 0.61
C ALA A 85 0.84 3.95 1.75
N PHE A 86 1.84 3.32 2.37
CA PHE A 86 2.68 3.92 3.40
C PHE A 86 4.07 4.21 2.84
N CYS A 87 4.58 5.43 3.06
CA CYS A 87 5.84 5.88 2.50
C CYS A 87 6.92 6.02 3.57
N SER A 88 8.05 5.35 3.39
CA SER A 88 9.28 5.61 4.18
C SER A 88 10.32 6.39 3.40
N THR A 89 10.38 6.25 2.08
CA THR A 89 11.36 6.94 1.22
C THR A 89 10.71 7.68 0.07
N ASN A 90 10.29 6.96 -0.98
CA ASN A 90 9.67 7.55 -2.17
C ASN A 90 8.48 6.72 -2.59
N LEU A 91 7.31 7.35 -2.59
CA LEU A 91 6.09 6.79 -3.11
C LEU A 91 5.27 7.93 -3.72
N HIS A 92 4.70 7.68 -4.87
CA HIS A 92 3.95 8.63 -5.66
C HIS A 92 2.64 7.99 -6.10
N TRP A 93 1.61 8.81 -6.28
CA TRP A 93 0.34 8.36 -6.82
C TRP A 93 -0.24 9.35 -7.82
N ILE A 94 -1.11 8.85 -8.68
CA ILE A 94 -1.90 9.65 -9.60
C ILE A 94 -3.28 9.01 -9.74
N THR A 95 -4.33 9.84 -9.74
CA THR A 95 -5.70 9.40 -10.03
C THR A 95 -6.11 9.88 -11.42
N ARG A 96 -6.44 8.93 -12.30
CA ARG A 96 -6.99 9.19 -13.63
C ARG A 96 -8.50 8.99 -13.57
N ARG A 97 -9.23 9.98 -14.07
CA ARG A 97 -10.69 9.90 -14.25
C ARG A 97 -10.99 9.88 -15.73
N ALA A 98 -11.95 9.06 -16.12
CA ALA A 98 -12.37 9.00 -17.50
C ALA A 98 -12.81 10.39 -18.05
N PRO A 99 -12.59 10.65 -19.36
CA PRO A 99 -11.99 9.77 -20.35
C PRO A 99 -10.47 9.64 -20.16
N VAL A 100 -9.98 8.40 -19.97
CA VAL A 100 -8.57 8.14 -19.69
C VAL A 100 -7.76 8.30 -20.98
N CYS A 101 -6.87 9.29 -21.01
CA CYS A 101 -5.93 9.47 -22.12
C CYS A 101 -4.84 8.39 -22.04
N VAL A 102 -4.29 8.00 -23.19
CA VAL A 102 -3.19 7.03 -23.29
C VAL A 102 -2.02 7.52 -22.43
N ALA A 103 -1.62 6.74 -21.43
CA ALA A 103 -0.48 7.02 -20.58
C ALA A 103 0.64 6.05 -20.91
N THR A 104 1.71 6.54 -21.56
CA THR A 104 2.91 5.75 -21.85
C THR A 104 3.83 5.78 -20.64
N LEU A 105 4.04 4.63 -20.01
CA LEU A 105 4.98 4.51 -18.89
C LEU A 105 6.42 4.73 -19.40
N LEU A 106 7.20 5.49 -18.63
CA LEU A 106 8.59 5.85 -18.93
C LEU A 106 9.58 4.74 -18.55
N ASP A 107 9.16 3.76 -17.74
CA ASP A 107 10.05 2.71 -17.28
C ASP A 107 10.19 1.62 -18.34
N GLN A 108 11.43 1.20 -18.58
CA GLN A 108 11.81 0.33 -19.68
C GLN A 108 11.11 -1.02 -19.55
N ASP A 109 10.45 -1.44 -20.63
CA ASP A 109 9.89 -2.78 -20.92
C ASP A 109 8.41 -3.07 -20.59
N VAL A 110 7.61 -2.13 -20.07
CA VAL A 110 6.15 -2.37 -19.88
C VAL A 110 5.30 -1.17 -20.32
N GLU A 111 4.60 -1.32 -21.46
CA GLU A 111 3.49 -0.43 -21.83
C GLU A 111 2.17 -0.98 -21.27
N ILE A 112 1.53 -0.26 -20.35
CA ILE A 112 0.18 -0.57 -19.88
C ILE A 112 -0.80 0.35 -20.61
N ASP A 113 -1.59 -0.22 -21.53
CA ASP A 113 -2.68 0.49 -22.18
C ASP A 113 -3.93 0.51 -21.29
N PHE A 114 -4.08 1.60 -20.51
CA PHE A 114 -5.19 1.80 -19.59
C PHE A 114 -6.56 1.94 -20.31
N GLN A 115 -6.61 2.19 -21.63
CA GLN A 115 -7.89 2.32 -22.33
C GLN A 115 -8.60 0.98 -22.50
N ARG A 116 -7.86 -0.14 -22.52
CA ARG A 116 -8.45 -1.47 -22.70
C ARG A 116 -9.12 -2.01 -21.44
N GLU A 117 -8.76 -1.45 -20.29
CA GLU A 117 -9.17 -1.94 -18.96
C GLU A 117 -10.15 -0.98 -18.25
N THR A 118 -10.62 0.08 -18.92
CA THR A 118 -11.49 1.10 -18.30
C THR A 118 -12.79 1.37 -19.06
N THR A 119 -13.84 1.65 -18.30
CA THR A 119 -15.11 2.19 -18.79
C THR A 119 -15.12 3.73 -18.77
N PRO A 120 -16.06 4.39 -19.47
CA PRO A 120 -16.15 5.86 -19.50
C PRO A 120 -16.41 6.54 -18.15
N ASN A 121 -16.63 5.80 -17.07
CA ASN A 121 -16.86 6.32 -15.73
C ASN A 121 -15.78 5.88 -14.72
N ASP A 122 -14.72 5.20 -15.17
CA ASP A 122 -13.76 4.62 -14.25
C ASP A 122 -12.82 5.66 -13.65
N VAL A 123 -12.52 5.44 -12.37
CA VAL A 123 -11.52 6.16 -11.60
C VAL A 123 -10.43 5.17 -11.26
N VAL A 124 -9.21 5.42 -11.76
CA VAL A 124 -8.07 4.54 -11.58
C VAL A 124 -6.97 5.31 -10.87
N THR A 125 -6.55 4.82 -9.71
CA THR A 125 -5.34 5.32 -9.04
C THR A 125 -4.19 4.37 -9.28
N VAL A 126 -3.05 4.94 -9.68
CA VAL A 126 -1.77 4.22 -9.79
C VAL A 126 -0.83 4.70 -8.70
N ILE A 127 -0.13 3.77 -8.07
CA ILE A 127 0.85 4.04 -7.01
C ILE A 127 2.18 3.43 -7.45
N ALA A 128 3.25 4.21 -7.39
CA ALA A 128 4.58 3.81 -7.85
C ALA A 128 5.69 4.43 -6.99
N THR A 129 6.87 3.82 -6.97
CA THR A 129 8.05 4.37 -6.26
C THR A 129 8.58 5.65 -6.91
N GLN A 130 8.35 5.83 -8.21
CA GLN A 130 8.69 7.02 -8.98
C GLN A 130 7.57 7.38 -9.97
N PRO A 131 7.43 8.67 -10.36
CA PRO A 131 6.51 9.07 -11.42
C PRO A 131 6.81 8.30 -12.72
N LEU A 132 5.80 7.60 -13.24
CA LEU A 132 5.98 6.79 -14.44
C LEU A 132 5.65 7.54 -15.73
N THR A 133 5.14 8.77 -15.66
CA THR A 133 4.79 9.59 -16.83
C THR A 133 5.31 11.00 -16.64
N GLY A 134 5.80 11.62 -17.71
CA GLY A 134 6.39 12.96 -17.69
C GLY A 134 5.41 14.09 -18.03
N ASN A 135 4.25 13.73 -18.59
CA ASN A 135 3.20 14.64 -19.04
C ASN A 135 2.02 14.74 -18.05
N GLU A 136 2.09 14.07 -16.90
CA GLU A 136 1.06 14.10 -15.87
C GLU A 136 1.62 14.56 -14.53
N THR A 137 0.75 15.11 -13.67
CA THR A 137 1.13 15.52 -12.31
C THR A 137 0.96 14.35 -11.36
N TRP A 138 2.07 13.83 -10.86
CA TRP A 138 2.10 12.84 -9.79
C TRP A 138 2.17 13.52 -8.42
N HIS A 139 1.45 12.96 -7.46
CA HIS A 139 1.47 13.41 -6.08
C HIS A 139 2.43 12.56 -5.26
N LYS A 140 3.38 13.20 -4.57
CA LYS A 140 4.30 12.51 -3.66
C LYS A 140 3.63 12.29 -2.30
N ILE A 141 3.81 11.09 -1.74
CA ILE A 141 3.51 10.79 -0.33
C ILE A 141 4.79 11.06 0.46
N MET A 142 4.73 11.91 1.49
CA MET A 142 5.93 12.26 2.24
C MET A 142 6.39 11.09 3.13
N PRO A 143 7.70 10.96 3.41
CA PRO A 143 8.20 9.98 4.36
C PRO A 143 7.51 10.07 5.73
N GLY A 144 7.01 8.93 6.22
CA GLY A 144 6.21 8.83 7.44
C GLY A 144 4.71 9.06 7.25
N GLU A 145 4.29 9.50 6.07
CA GLU A 145 2.88 9.64 5.72
C GLU A 145 2.34 8.41 5.00
N TRP A 146 1.02 8.35 4.93
CA TRP A 146 0.28 7.33 4.23
C TRP A 146 -0.90 7.95 3.48
N ALA A 147 -1.35 7.25 2.46
CA ALA A 147 -2.58 7.56 1.73
C ALA A 147 -3.45 6.31 1.68
N LEU A 148 -4.76 6.51 1.71
CA LEU A 148 -5.74 5.44 1.60
C LEU A 148 -6.64 5.69 0.40
N PHE A 149 -6.86 4.66 -0.40
CA PHE A 149 -7.66 4.73 -1.60
C PHE A 149 -8.82 3.73 -1.53
N CYS A 150 -10.00 4.14 -2.03
CA CYS A 150 -11.16 3.28 -2.20
C CYS A 150 -11.83 3.60 -3.53
N LEU A 151 -12.11 2.57 -4.34
CA LEU A 151 -12.73 2.74 -5.67
C LEU A 151 -12.02 3.79 -6.55
N GLY A 152 -10.69 3.83 -6.46
CA GLY A 152 -9.86 4.77 -7.21
C GLY A 152 -9.71 6.16 -6.59
N ASP A 153 -10.50 6.52 -5.57
CA ASP A 153 -10.42 7.83 -4.92
C ASP A 153 -9.60 7.79 -3.63
N ARG A 154 -8.83 8.86 -3.38
CA ARG A 154 -8.13 9.07 -2.11
C ARG A 154 -9.13 9.46 -1.02
N VAL A 155 -9.18 8.70 0.06
CA VAL A 155 -10.05 8.93 1.23
C VAL A 155 -9.29 9.45 2.45
N VAL A 156 -7.97 9.24 2.50
CA VAL A 156 -7.01 9.83 3.46
C VAL A 156 -5.75 10.20 2.69
#